data_AF-A0A1F8LTW6-F1
#
_entry.id   AF-A0A1F8LTW6-F1
#
_cell.length_a   1.000
_cell.length_b   1.000
_cell.length_c   1.000
_cell.angle_alpha   90.00
_cell.angle_beta   90.00
_cell.angle_gamma   90.00
#
_symmetry.space_group_name_H-M   'P 1'
#
loop_
_entity.id
_entity.type
_entity.pdbx_description
1 polymer ?
#
loop_
_entity_poly.entity_id
_entity_poly.type
_entity_poly.pdbx_seq_one_letter_code
_entity_poly.pdbx_strand_id
1 'polypeptide(L)'
;MVRKMFSLAKSSELTTINSLAEFRSHLAVKGSTFPNLDLIYVSDKDPTDISVGPSISISFYDGQIKFNNNECDDPSTIFLKLPVKKTNQTDSIEAPGYYPSYARLRPEQRWVYLNWLQDATEEVDIGYVFIYYYGLERHLLTGKFDRAYDEILKLRQYHRNKSFLAYSESSLVNSSLLMKRPDKLTELLNNNGISDFSNSLFLLAYYNKYNLSKENLMLIFDRMSGLNKRYLREDRQLFQNFLSEVLTDCLGVDYFPFADNYDVGETARARYPLFANISLPDNIRTPDWPNFYAHNRLMNDLKNLFQITHDKFKTWKTENSKKKKQKALPTYIYKEIDSSH
;
A
#
# COMPACT_ATOMS: atom_id res chain seq x y z
N MET A 1 3.34 24.54 15.10
CA MET A 1 2.33 23.45 15.11
C MET A 1 2.95 22.06 15.24
N VAL A 2 4.12 21.79 14.64
CA VAL A 2 4.89 20.52 14.80
C VAL A 2 5.44 20.29 16.23
N ARG A 3 5.68 21.35 17.01
CA ARG A 3 6.23 21.25 18.39
C ARG A 3 5.25 20.79 19.49
N LYS A 4 3.95 20.60 19.20
CA LYS A 4 2.93 20.18 20.20
C LYS A 4 2.39 18.76 19.99
N MET A 5 2.99 17.97 19.10
CA MET A 5 2.57 16.59 18.79
C MET A 5 3.08 15.52 19.79
N PHE A 6 3.69 15.93 20.90
CA PHE A 6 4.35 15.05 21.86
C PHE A 6 3.71 15.15 23.25
N SER A 7 2.75 14.27 23.55
CA SER A 7 2.50 13.77 24.91
C SER A 7 1.67 12.48 24.87
N LEU A 8 2.11 11.50 25.65
CA LEU A 8 1.63 10.12 25.76
C LEU A 8 0.15 9.97 26.14
N ALA A 9 -0.43 8.79 25.86
CA ALA A 9 -1.02 7.96 26.91
C ALA A 9 -1.07 6.47 26.51
N LYS A 10 -0.50 5.64 27.40
CA LYS A 10 -0.70 4.19 27.53
C LYS A 10 -2.14 3.90 27.97
N SER A 11 -2.70 2.77 27.52
CA SER A 11 -3.24 1.67 28.36
C SER A 11 -4.38 0.92 27.66
N SER A 12 -4.19 -0.37 27.43
CA SER A 12 -5.21 -1.41 27.67
C SER A 12 -4.61 -2.81 27.44
N GLU A 13 -3.50 -3.11 28.11
CA GLU A 13 -3.22 -4.49 28.49
C GLU A 13 -4.17 -4.82 29.64
N LEU A 14 -5.05 -5.84 29.49
CA LEU A 14 -5.53 -6.71 30.59
C LEU A 14 -6.70 -7.67 30.23
N THR A 15 -7.03 -7.95 28.96
CA THR A 15 -8.11 -8.91 28.63
C THR A 15 -7.70 -10.17 27.87
N THR A 16 -6.42 -10.36 27.55
CA THR A 16 -6.02 -11.37 26.53
C THR A 16 -5.75 -12.78 27.08
N ILE A 17 -5.55 -12.96 28.39
CA ILE A 17 -4.95 -14.21 28.90
C ILE A 17 -5.96 -15.36 29.06
N ASN A 18 -7.22 -15.09 29.43
CA ASN A 18 -8.21 -16.16 29.67
C ASN A 18 -8.87 -16.68 28.39
N SER A 19 -9.06 -15.85 27.36
CA SER A 19 -9.68 -16.28 26.09
C SER A 19 -8.77 -17.19 25.26
N LEU A 20 -7.45 -17.08 25.40
CA LEU A 20 -6.48 -17.88 24.63
C LEU A 20 -6.46 -19.36 25.05
N ALA A 21 -6.69 -19.67 26.33
CA ALA A 21 -6.75 -21.04 26.82
C ALA A 21 -8.04 -21.75 26.35
N GLU A 22 -9.17 -21.05 26.38
CA GLU A 22 -10.45 -21.52 25.82
C GLU A 22 -10.42 -21.62 24.30
N PHE A 23 -9.77 -20.69 23.61
CA PHE A 23 -9.55 -20.76 22.15
C PHE A 23 -8.80 -22.03 21.74
N ARG A 24 -7.72 -22.37 22.48
CA ARG A 24 -6.94 -23.59 22.26
C ARG A 24 -7.75 -24.86 22.53
N SER A 25 -8.68 -24.84 23.48
CA SER A 25 -9.50 -26.02 23.82
C SER A 25 -10.71 -26.19 22.88
N HIS A 26 -11.36 -25.09 22.46
CA HIS A 26 -12.56 -25.11 21.61
C HIS A 26 -12.28 -25.47 20.15
N LEU A 27 -11.11 -25.13 19.62
CA LEU A 27 -10.81 -25.47 18.23
C LEU A 27 -10.59 -26.96 17.98
N ALA A 28 -10.37 -27.77 19.03
CA ALA A 28 -10.32 -29.24 19.00
C ALA A 28 -9.68 -29.88 17.74
N VAL A 29 -8.72 -29.22 17.10
CA VAL A 29 -7.81 -29.82 16.13
C VAL A 29 -6.59 -30.21 16.95
N LYS A 30 -6.59 -31.44 17.47
CA LYS A 30 -5.46 -31.98 18.25
C LYS A 30 -4.16 -31.78 17.45
N GLY A 31 -3.26 -30.95 17.98
CA GLY A 31 -1.94 -30.69 17.40
C GLY A 31 -1.78 -29.34 16.66
N SER A 32 -2.81 -28.50 16.58
CA SER A 32 -2.71 -27.21 15.89
C SER A 32 -1.96 -26.15 16.70
N THR A 33 -0.88 -25.62 16.13
CA THR A 33 -0.20 -24.41 16.60
C THR A 33 -0.60 -23.24 15.72
N PHE A 34 -1.15 -22.19 16.32
CA PHE A 34 -1.43 -20.93 15.64
C PHE A 34 -0.28 -19.96 15.94
N PRO A 35 0.64 -19.70 15.00
CA PRO A 35 1.84 -18.89 15.26
C PRO A 35 1.51 -17.43 15.60
N ASN A 36 0.35 -16.95 15.13
CA ASN A 36 -0.09 -15.56 15.25
C ASN A 36 -1.37 -15.43 16.10
N LEU A 37 -1.54 -16.26 17.14
CA LEU A 37 -2.66 -16.15 18.10
C LEU A 37 -2.82 -14.74 18.66
N ASP A 38 -1.71 -14.04 18.82
CA ASP A 38 -1.64 -12.72 19.40
C ASP A 38 -2.22 -11.63 18.48
N LEU A 39 -2.46 -11.96 17.20
CA LEU A 39 -3.05 -11.11 16.16
C LEU A 39 -4.50 -11.50 15.76
N ILE A 40 -5.08 -12.51 16.41
CA ILE A 40 -6.41 -13.02 16.10
C ILE A 40 -7.42 -12.50 17.13
N TYR A 41 -8.57 -12.02 16.64
CA TYR A 41 -9.71 -11.63 17.47
C TYR A 41 -10.67 -12.81 17.64
N VAL A 42 -11.10 -13.08 18.88
CA VAL A 42 -11.97 -14.21 19.24
C VAL A 42 -13.12 -13.74 20.12
N SER A 43 -14.28 -14.36 19.98
CA SER A 43 -15.49 -14.06 20.77
C SER A 43 -16.27 -15.34 21.09
N ASP A 44 -16.72 -15.46 22.34
CA ASP A 44 -17.61 -16.51 22.84
C ASP A 44 -19.11 -16.15 22.71
N LYS A 45 -19.39 -14.94 22.22
CA LYS A 45 -20.75 -14.46 21.94
C LYS A 45 -21.25 -14.96 20.59
N ASP A 46 -22.56 -14.88 20.38
CA ASP A 46 -23.13 -15.06 19.04
C ASP A 46 -22.90 -13.78 18.22
N PRO A 47 -22.63 -13.88 16.90
CA PRO A 47 -22.46 -12.72 16.06
C PRO A 47 -23.77 -11.93 15.97
N THR A 48 -23.67 -10.61 16.04
CA THR A 48 -24.81 -9.68 16.07
C THR A 48 -25.07 -9.08 14.69
N ASP A 49 -24.32 -8.04 14.31
CA ASP A 49 -24.35 -7.42 12.99
C ASP A 49 -22.93 -7.31 12.40
N ILE A 50 -22.82 -7.60 11.10
CA ILE A 50 -21.59 -7.52 10.32
C ILE A 50 -21.88 -6.53 9.18
N SER A 51 -21.88 -5.25 9.51
CA SER A 51 -22.18 -4.16 8.60
C SER A 51 -21.07 -3.10 8.67
N VAL A 52 -21.32 -1.92 8.10
CA VAL A 52 -20.35 -0.82 8.13
C VAL A 52 -20.23 -0.32 9.57
N GLY A 53 -19.03 -0.38 10.14
CA GLY A 53 -18.88 -0.24 11.59
C GLY A 53 -19.04 1.17 12.18
N PRO A 54 -19.09 1.26 13.53
CA PRO A 54 -19.48 2.44 14.31
C PRO A 54 -18.46 3.59 14.25
N SER A 55 -18.90 4.84 14.27
CA SER A 55 -18.00 6.02 14.16
C SER A 55 -16.78 5.99 15.12
N ILE A 56 -15.58 6.06 14.57
CA ILE A 56 -14.34 6.36 15.30
C ILE A 56 -13.94 7.74 14.81
N SER A 57 -13.86 8.68 15.73
CA SER A 57 -13.34 10.01 15.43
C SER A 57 -11.84 9.99 15.64
N ILE A 58 -11.09 10.00 14.54
CA ILE A 58 -9.66 10.35 14.56
C ILE A 58 -9.59 11.85 14.27
N SER A 59 -9.15 12.62 15.25
CA SER A 59 -8.80 14.01 15.02
C SER A 59 -7.39 14.06 14.42
N PHE A 60 -7.31 14.44 13.15
CA PHE A 60 -6.04 14.60 12.45
C PHE A 60 -5.16 15.74 13.02
N TYR A 61 -5.72 16.58 13.90
CA TYR A 61 -5.01 17.71 14.52
C TYR A 61 -4.18 17.31 15.76
N ASP A 62 -4.48 16.18 16.40
CA ASP A 62 -3.81 15.72 17.62
C ASP A 62 -3.43 14.24 17.64
N GLY A 63 -3.87 13.44 16.66
CA GLY A 63 -3.59 12.01 16.59
C GLY A 63 -4.30 11.20 17.68
N GLN A 64 -5.31 11.79 18.33
CA GLN A 64 -6.13 11.07 19.30
C GLN A 64 -7.20 10.26 18.57
N ILE A 65 -7.21 8.96 18.85
CA ILE A 65 -8.25 8.04 18.42
C ILE A 65 -9.28 7.96 19.55
N LYS A 66 -10.50 8.47 19.32
CA LYS A 66 -11.62 8.30 20.24
C LYS A 66 -12.63 7.33 19.64
N PHE A 67 -12.95 6.28 20.40
CA PHE A 67 -13.96 5.29 20.03
C PHE A 67 -15.32 5.74 20.53
N ASN A 68 -16.31 5.85 19.64
CA ASN A 68 -17.70 5.79 20.05
C ASN A 68 -18.12 4.32 19.94
N ASN A 69 -18.33 3.68 21.09
CA ASN A 69 -18.76 2.29 21.14
C ASN A 69 -20.22 2.20 20.70
N ASN A 70 -20.46 1.64 19.51
CA ASN A 70 -21.71 1.00 19.14
C ASN A 70 -21.43 -0.27 18.31
N GLU A 71 -22.40 -1.16 18.28
CA GLU A 71 -22.26 -2.62 18.15
C GLU A 71 -22.18 -3.11 16.69
N CYS A 72 -21.01 -3.10 16.06
CA CYS A 72 -20.78 -3.92 14.87
C CYS A 72 -19.62 -4.87 15.13
N ASP A 73 -19.85 -6.15 14.86
CA ASP A 73 -18.83 -7.16 14.95
C ASP A 73 -17.82 -7.00 13.81
N ASP A 74 -16.54 -7.21 14.14
CA ASP A 74 -15.49 -7.14 13.13
C ASP A 74 -15.52 -8.40 12.23
N PRO A 75 -15.43 -8.25 10.89
CA PRO A 75 -15.40 -9.36 9.95
C PRO A 75 -14.33 -10.44 10.24
N SER A 76 -13.22 -10.07 10.88
CA SER A 76 -12.14 -10.97 11.27
C SER A 76 -12.40 -11.76 12.55
N THR A 77 -13.45 -11.43 13.31
CA THR A 77 -13.68 -12.03 14.63
C THR A 77 -14.07 -13.49 14.50
N ILE A 78 -13.30 -14.37 15.14
CA ILE A 78 -13.60 -15.80 15.23
C ILE A 78 -14.60 -16.04 16.35
N PHE A 79 -15.84 -16.35 15.99
CA PHE A 79 -16.92 -16.67 16.92
C PHE A 79 -16.92 -18.15 17.27
N LEU A 80 -16.64 -18.49 18.53
CA LEU A 80 -16.37 -19.85 18.96
C LEU A 80 -17.61 -20.76 19.00
N LYS A 81 -18.81 -20.16 19.06
CA LYS A 81 -20.08 -20.91 19.03
C LYS A 81 -20.49 -21.34 17.62
N LEU A 82 -19.87 -20.79 16.58
CA LEU A 82 -20.25 -21.11 15.21
C LEU A 82 -19.72 -22.50 14.81
N PRO A 83 -20.55 -23.31 14.12
CA PRO A 83 -20.16 -24.67 13.76
C PRO A 83 -18.98 -24.68 12.80
N VAL A 84 -18.03 -25.58 13.05
CA VAL A 84 -16.87 -25.88 12.20
C VAL A 84 -16.96 -27.34 11.76
N LYS A 85 -16.85 -27.59 10.45
CA LYS A 85 -16.96 -28.95 9.91
C LYS A 85 -15.70 -29.30 9.13
N LYS A 86 -14.93 -30.26 9.65
CA LYS A 86 -13.78 -30.83 8.95
C LYS A 86 -14.20 -31.44 7.61
N THR A 87 -13.39 -31.24 6.60
CA THR A 87 -13.61 -31.76 5.25
C THR A 87 -12.29 -32.15 4.60
N ASN A 88 -12.30 -33.20 3.79
CA ASN A 88 -11.14 -33.64 3.02
C ASN A 88 -11.24 -33.22 1.54
N GLN A 89 -12.30 -32.50 1.16
CA GLN A 89 -12.58 -32.07 -0.22
C GLN A 89 -12.51 -30.55 -0.31
N THR A 90 -11.35 -29.98 0.02
CA THR A 90 -11.13 -28.52 0.02
C THR A 90 -11.43 -27.88 -1.34
N ASP A 91 -11.12 -28.59 -2.43
CA ASP A 91 -11.25 -28.08 -3.80
C ASP A 91 -12.72 -27.96 -4.25
N SER A 92 -13.65 -28.60 -3.54
CA SER A 92 -15.09 -28.53 -3.82
C SER A 92 -15.81 -27.43 -3.04
N ILE A 93 -15.10 -26.73 -2.15
CA ILE A 93 -15.67 -25.71 -1.29
C ILE A 93 -15.66 -24.39 -2.05
N GLU A 94 -16.83 -23.83 -2.26
CA GLU A 94 -16.98 -22.49 -2.82
C GLU A 94 -16.14 -21.46 -2.04
N ALA A 95 -15.51 -20.54 -2.77
CA ALA A 95 -14.78 -19.43 -2.20
C ALA A 95 -15.68 -18.52 -1.34
N PRO A 96 -15.12 -17.82 -0.33
CA PRO A 96 -15.83 -16.73 0.33
C PRO A 96 -16.29 -15.66 -0.68
N GLY A 97 -17.47 -15.10 -0.44
CA GLY A 97 -18.01 -14.01 -1.27
C GLY A 97 -17.28 -12.67 -1.07
N TYR A 98 -17.75 -11.62 -1.76
CA TYR A 98 -17.26 -10.26 -1.57
C TYR A 98 -17.49 -9.76 -0.14
N TYR A 99 -16.53 -8.96 0.37
CA TYR A 99 -16.49 -8.49 1.75
C TYR A 99 -16.73 -9.62 2.76
N PRO A 100 -15.86 -10.64 2.74
CA PRO A 100 -16.06 -11.85 3.52
C PRO A 100 -15.95 -11.56 5.02
N SER A 101 -16.63 -12.38 5.83
CA SER A 101 -16.50 -12.34 7.29
C SER A 101 -16.54 -13.75 7.83
N TYR A 102 -15.81 -14.00 8.92
CA TYR A 102 -15.77 -15.32 9.55
C TYR A 102 -17.17 -15.81 9.92
N ALA A 103 -18.01 -14.93 10.46
CA ALA A 103 -19.36 -15.31 10.88
C ALA A 103 -20.27 -15.71 9.71
N ARG A 104 -20.08 -15.17 8.50
CA ARG A 104 -20.83 -15.56 7.28
C ARG A 104 -20.28 -16.80 6.57
N LEU A 105 -19.12 -17.31 6.96
CA LEU A 105 -18.57 -18.54 6.38
C LEU A 105 -19.47 -19.75 6.71
N ARG A 106 -19.60 -20.69 5.77
CA ARG A 106 -20.19 -22.00 6.03
C ARG A 106 -19.29 -22.83 6.97
N PRO A 107 -19.81 -23.85 7.67
CA PRO A 107 -19.01 -24.66 8.60
C PRO A 107 -17.71 -25.23 8.01
N GLU A 108 -17.75 -25.68 6.77
CA GLU A 108 -16.60 -26.21 6.02
C GLU A 108 -15.59 -25.10 5.67
N GLN A 109 -16.07 -23.92 5.28
CA GLN A 109 -15.22 -22.75 5.01
C GLN A 109 -14.51 -22.26 6.27
N ARG A 110 -15.19 -22.28 7.43
CA ARG A 110 -14.55 -21.98 8.73
C ARG A 110 -13.41 -22.95 9.01
N TRP A 111 -13.59 -24.25 8.70
CA TRP A 111 -12.51 -25.23 8.85
C TRP A 111 -11.32 -24.92 7.94
N VAL A 112 -11.55 -24.58 6.66
CA VAL A 112 -10.47 -24.16 5.74
C VAL A 112 -9.72 -22.95 6.29
N TYR A 113 -10.46 -21.90 6.70
CA TYR A 113 -9.88 -20.68 7.24
C TYR A 113 -9.02 -20.96 8.48
N LEU A 114 -9.56 -21.70 9.45
CA LEU A 114 -8.85 -22.06 10.68
C LEU A 114 -7.64 -22.96 10.39
N ASN A 115 -7.75 -23.87 9.42
CA ASN A 115 -6.62 -24.70 9.02
C ASN A 115 -5.50 -23.85 8.41
N TRP A 116 -5.84 -22.93 7.51
CA TRP A 116 -4.92 -21.99 6.88
C TRP A 116 -4.25 -21.05 7.87
N LEU A 117 -4.93 -20.60 8.94
CA LEU A 117 -4.31 -19.74 9.97
C LEU A 117 -3.14 -20.40 10.74
N GLN A 118 -2.96 -21.71 10.63
CA GLN A 118 -1.76 -22.39 11.18
C GLN A 118 -0.50 -22.07 10.36
N ASP A 119 -0.64 -21.86 9.06
CA ASP A 119 0.41 -21.36 8.18
C ASP A 119 -0.18 -20.44 7.10
N ALA A 120 -0.18 -19.15 7.39
CA ALA A 120 -0.73 -18.14 6.49
C ALA A 120 0.13 -17.89 5.23
N THR A 121 1.21 -18.67 5.03
CA THR A 121 1.99 -18.65 3.78
C THR A 121 1.47 -19.60 2.72
N GLU A 122 0.65 -20.57 3.11
CA GLU A 122 0.03 -21.52 2.19
C GLU A 122 -0.97 -20.84 1.26
N GLU A 123 -1.13 -21.39 0.05
CA GLU A 123 -2.07 -20.91 -0.95
C GLU A 123 -3.52 -21.12 -0.46
N VAL A 124 -4.35 -20.10 -0.61
CA VAL A 124 -5.77 -20.14 -0.23
C VAL A 124 -6.54 -19.12 -1.06
N ASP A 125 -7.86 -19.28 -1.15
CA ASP A 125 -8.70 -18.24 -1.75
C ASP A 125 -8.53 -16.89 -1.02
N ILE A 126 -8.39 -15.83 -1.80
CA ILE A 126 -8.07 -14.50 -1.28
C ILE A 126 -9.09 -13.97 -0.27
N GLY A 127 -10.34 -14.43 -0.33
CA GLY A 127 -11.36 -14.07 0.65
C GLY A 127 -10.98 -14.45 2.08
N TYR A 128 -10.31 -15.59 2.28
CA TYR A 128 -9.80 -15.99 3.59
C TYR A 128 -8.66 -15.08 4.07
N VAL A 129 -7.77 -14.68 3.15
CA VAL A 129 -6.70 -13.72 3.43
C VAL A 129 -7.29 -12.37 3.86
N PHE A 130 -8.36 -11.91 3.20
CA PHE A 130 -9.05 -10.67 3.56
C PHE A 130 -9.67 -10.73 4.96
N ILE A 131 -10.30 -11.85 5.35
CA ILE A 131 -10.83 -12.02 6.72
C ILE A 131 -9.71 -11.81 7.75
N TYR A 132 -8.56 -12.45 7.58
CA TYR A 132 -7.44 -12.26 8.50
C TYR A 132 -6.85 -10.85 8.45
N TYR A 133 -6.67 -10.32 7.24
CA TYR A 133 -6.15 -8.97 7.01
C TYR A 133 -7.01 -7.87 7.66
N TYR A 134 -8.33 -8.03 7.73
CA TYR A 134 -9.21 -7.09 8.43
C TYR A 134 -8.84 -6.94 9.92
N GLY A 135 -8.48 -8.04 10.58
CA GLY A 135 -7.98 -8.02 11.96
C GLY A 135 -6.62 -7.33 12.07
N LEU A 136 -5.73 -7.56 11.10
CA LEU A 136 -4.43 -6.89 11.04
C LEU A 136 -4.59 -5.37 10.89
N GLU A 137 -5.55 -4.88 10.10
CA GLU A 137 -5.85 -3.44 10.00
C GLU A 137 -6.29 -2.83 11.33
N ARG A 138 -7.04 -3.58 12.18
CA ARG A 138 -7.33 -3.10 13.54
C ARG A 138 -6.08 -3.03 14.39
N HIS A 139 -5.20 -4.03 14.31
CA HIS A 139 -3.94 -4.00 15.06
C HIS A 139 -3.01 -2.86 14.62
N LEU A 140 -3.01 -2.51 13.33
CA LEU A 140 -2.31 -1.32 12.81
C LEU A 140 -2.84 -0.01 13.38
N LEU A 141 -4.11 0.06 13.77
CA LEU A 141 -4.71 1.31 14.28
C LEU A 141 -4.72 1.38 15.81
N THR A 142 -4.95 0.25 16.48
CA THR A 142 -5.34 0.25 17.90
C THR A 142 -4.71 -0.88 18.72
N GLY A 143 -3.83 -1.68 18.12
CA GLY A 143 -3.31 -2.90 18.75
C GLY A 143 -1.80 -3.07 18.56
N LYS A 144 -1.39 -4.28 18.19
CA LYS A 144 0.03 -4.67 18.07
C LYS A 144 0.58 -4.25 16.72
N PHE A 145 0.82 -2.94 16.57
CA PHE A 145 1.25 -2.32 15.32
C PHE A 145 2.38 -3.08 14.63
N ASP A 146 3.52 -3.26 15.29
CA ASP A 146 4.71 -3.86 14.67
C ASP A 146 4.47 -5.29 14.21
N ARG A 147 3.83 -6.10 15.06
CA ARG A 147 3.47 -7.49 14.74
C ARG A 147 2.54 -7.57 13.53
N ALA A 148 1.52 -6.71 13.47
CA ALA A 148 0.59 -6.68 12.35
C ALA A 148 1.22 -6.15 11.07
N TYR A 149 2.06 -5.12 11.18
CA TYR A 149 2.82 -4.56 10.07
C TYR A 149 3.71 -5.62 9.42
N ASP A 150 4.50 -6.33 10.23
CA ASP A 150 5.42 -7.37 9.76
C ASP A 150 4.65 -8.56 9.14
N GLU A 151 3.53 -8.94 9.75
CA GLU A 151 2.65 -9.99 9.22
C GLU A 151 2.02 -9.59 7.87
N ILE A 152 1.59 -8.34 7.69
CA ILE A 152 1.08 -7.86 6.40
C ILE A 152 2.18 -7.90 5.35
N LEU A 153 3.41 -7.48 5.68
CA LEU A 153 4.55 -7.59 4.76
C LEU A 153 4.82 -9.04 4.38
N LYS A 154 4.74 -9.97 5.33
CA LYS A 154 4.85 -11.41 5.08
C LYS A 154 3.75 -11.88 4.12
N LEU A 155 2.48 -11.58 4.40
CA LEU A 155 1.35 -11.97 3.54
C LEU A 155 1.51 -11.44 2.11
N ARG A 156 2.00 -10.21 1.92
CA ARG A 156 2.26 -9.61 0.59
C ARG A 156 3.28 -10.40 -0.24
N GLN A 157 4.16 -11.18 0.39
CA GLN A 157 5.15 -12.01 -0.32
C GLN A 157 4.49 -13.24 -0.96
N TYR A 158 3.54 -13.85 -0.26
CA TYR A 158 2.90 -15.12 -0.64
C TYR A 158 1.57 -14.92 -1.41
N HIS A 159 0.83 -13.84 -1.13
CA HIS A 159 -0.51 -13.60 -1.69
C HIS A 159 -0.51 -12.49 -2.72
N ARG A 160 -0.31 -12.83 -4.00
CA ARG A 160 -0.18 -11.88 -5.12
C ARG A 160 -1.53 -11.51 -5.75
N ASN A 161 -2.43 -10.96 -4.95
CA ASN A 161 -3.71 -10.41 -5.44
C ASN A 161 -3.66 -8.88 -5.55
N LYS A 162 -4.06 -8.33 -6.71
CA LYS A 162 -3.98 -6.88 -6.99
C LYS A 162 -4.71 -6.02 -5.94
N SER A 163 -5.93 -6.40 -5.55
CA SER A 163 -6.71 -5.64 -4.58
C SER A 163 -6.07 -5.72 -3.20
N PHE A 164 -5.65 -6.91 -2.77
CA PHE A 164 -4.95 -7.09 -1.50
C PHE A 164 -3.66 -6.26 -1.43
N LEU A 165 -2.84 -6.28 -2.49
CA LEU A 165 -1.61 -5.49 -2.55
C LEU A 165 -1.87 -3.98 -2.49
N ALA A 166 -2.92 -3.50 -3.16
CA ALA A 166 -3.29 -2.08 -3.10
C ALA A 166 -3.78 -1.66 -1.71
N TYR A 167 -4.69 -2.42 -1.11
CA TYR A 167 -5.21 -2.12 0.23
C TYR A 167 -4.14 -2.22 1.31
N SER A 168 -3.31 -3.27 1.27
CA SER A 168 -2.24 -3.46 2.26
C SER A 168 -1.14 -2.40 2.14
N GLU A 169 -0.78 -1.96 0.93
CA GLU A 169 0.14 -0.83 0.78
C GLU A 169 -0.45 0.45 1.37
N SER A 170 -1.71 0.74 1.02
CA SER A 170 -2.43 1.89 1.55
C SER A 170 -2.50 1.86 3.08
N SER A 171 -2.89 0.74 3.70
CA SER A 171 -3.00 0.64 5.15
C SER A 171 -1.64 0.75 5.83
N LEU A 172 -0.57 0.15 5.28
CA LEU A 172 0.79 0.26 5.82
C LEU A 172 1.29 1.71 5.79
N VAL A 173 1.10 2.43 4.68
CA VAL A 173 1.48 3.85 4.58
C VAL A 173 0.65 4.68 5.56
N ASN A 174 -0.68 4.60 5.50
CA ASN A 174 -1.55 5.48 6.27
C ASN A 174 -1.50 5.18 7.77
N SER A 175 -1.41 3.91 8.19
CA SER A 175 -1.23 3.57 9.60
C SER A 175 0.13 4.01 10.13
N SER A 176 1.21 3.88 9.36
CA SER A 176 2.53 4.40 9.76
C SER A 176 2.50 5.91 10.00
N LEU A 177 1.74 6.65 9.19
CA LEU A 177 1.52 8.09 9.38
C LEU A 177 0.71 8.38 10.63
N LEU A 178 -0.47 7.73 10.78
CA LEU A 178 -1.36 7.94 11.91
C LEU A 178 -0.70 7.61 13.25
N MET A 179 0.10 6.53 13.27
CA MET A 179 0.77 6.02 14.46
C MET A 179 2.14 6.66 14.69
N LYS A 180 2.52 7.67 13.88
CA LYS A 180 3.78 8.42 14.00
C LYS A 180 5.01 7.49 13.96
N ARG A 181 5.03 6.58 12.97
CA ARG A 181 6.10 5.60 12.71
C ARG A 181 6.87 5.94 11.43
N PRO A 182 7.67 7.02 11.43
CA PRO A 182 8.48 7.39 10.27
C PRO A 182 9.50 6.30 9.91
N ASP A 183 9.98 5.55 10.91
CA ASP A 183 10.86 4.39 10.72
C ASP A 183 10.23 3.33 9.80
N LYS A 184 8.94 3.04 9.99
CA LYS A 184 8.19 2.07 9.19
C LYS A 184 7.89 2.59 7.78
N LEU A 185 7.60 3.89 7.65
CA LEU A 185 7.47 4.48 6.32
C LEU A 185 8.79 4.42 5.52
N THR A 186 9.92 4.71 6.17
CA THR A 186 11.25 4.56 5.55
C THR A 186 11.53 3.11 5.17
N GLU A 187 11.14 2.15 6.02
CA GLU A 187 11.25 0.72 5.73
C GLU A 187 10.46 0.35 4.46
N LEU A 188 9.21 0.81 4.30
CA LEU A 188 8.42 0.59 3.08
C LEU A 188 9.10 1.15 1.84
N LEU A 189 9.62 2.38 1.92
CA LEU A 189 10.29 3.04 0.82
C LEU A 189 11.54 2.27 0.38
N ASN A 190 12.36 1.85 1.33
CA ASN A 190 13.61 1.15 1.05
C ASN A 190 13.39 -0.26 0.49
N ASN A 191 12.31 -0.93 0.89
CA ASN A 191 11.99 -2.29 0.47
C ASN A 191 11.13 -2.35 -0.81
N ASN A 192 11.02 -1.25 -1.56
CA ASN A 192 10.10 -1.12 -2.71
C ASN A 192 8.66 -1.55 -2.38
N GLY A 193 8.25 -1.31 -1.12
CA GLY A 193 6.93 -1.63 -0.61
C GLY A 193 5.85 -0.67 -1.10
N ILE A 194 6.25 0.43 -1.75
CA ILE A 194 5.39 1.46 -2.35
C ILE A 194 5.47 1.34 -3.87
N SER A 195 4.33 1.13 -4.51
CA SER A 195 4.20 0.94 -5.96
C SER A 195 3.71 2.18 -6.70
N ASP A 196 3.10 3.14 -6.00
CA ASP A 196 2.69 4.43 -6.57
C ASP A 196 2.86 5.62 -5.62
N PHE A 197 2.83 6.84 -6.16
CA PHE A 197 2.85 8.05 -5.35
C PHE A 197 1.42 8.46 -4.97
N SER A 198 0.91 7.92 -3.87
CA SER A 198 -0.48 8.13 -3.45
C SER A 198 -0.79 9.55 -2.99
N ASN A 199 -2.09 9.89 -2.88
CA ASN A 199 -2.51 11.17 -2.28
C ASN A 199 -2.05 11.31 -0.82
N SER A 200 -1.91 10.20 -0.08
CA SER A 200 -1.31 10.21 1.26
C SER A 200 0.13 10.73 1.22
N LEU A 201 0.91 10.31 0.22
CA LEU A 201 2.31 10.74 0.06
C LEU A 201 2.41 12.20 -0.40
N PHE A 202 1.49 12.67 -1.25
CA PHE A 202 1.39 14.11 -1.55
C PHE A 202 1.05 14.95 -0.32
N LEU A 203 0.06 14.54 0.48
CA LEU A 203 -0.29 15.24 1.73
C LEU A 203 0.89 15.28 2.68
N LEU A 204 1.61 14.17 2.81
CA LEU A 204 2.81 14.08 3.63
C LEU A 204 3.87 15.09 3.17
N ALA A 205 4.15 15.12 1.86
CA ALA A 205 5.11 16.04 1.28
C ALA A 205 4.69 17.50 1.51
N TYR A 206 3.41 17.82 1.31
CA TYR A 206 2.87 19.16 1.48
C TYR A 206 3.01 19.65 2.93
N TYR A 207 2.52 18.87 3.91
CA TYR A 207 2.52 19.30 5.32
C TYR A 207 3.92 19.34 5.94
N ASN A 208 4.86 18.51 5.46
CA ASN A 208 6.25 18.50 5.95
C ASN A 208 7.18 19.40 5.14
N LYS A 209 6.64 20.19 4.21
CA LYS A 209 7.44 21.09 3.38
C LYS A 209 8.54 20.36 2.59
N TYR A 210 8.22 19.17 2.08
CA TYR A 210 9.11 18.37 1.25
C TYR A 210 8.85 18.56 -0.24
N ASN A 211 9.94 18.76 -0.97
CA ASN A 211 9.95 18.73 -2.43
C ASN A 211 10.06 17.29 -2.94
N LEU A 212 9.65 17.09 -4.20
CA LEU A 212 9.57 15.74 -4.76
C LEU A 212 10.90 15.38 -5.43
N SER A 213 11.56 14.34 -4.93
CA SER A 213 12.78 13.82 -5.55
C SER A 213 12.48 13.17 -6.89
N LYS A 214 13.52 12.87 -7.68
CA LYS A 214 13.39 12.10 -8.92
C LYS A 214 12.72 10.74 -8.69
N GLU A 215 12.99 10.04 -7.58
CA GLU A 215 12.33 8.77 -7.25
C GLU A 215 10.82 8.94 -7.07
N ASN A 216 10.41 9.98 -6.34
CA ASN A 216 8.98 10.32 -6.18
C ASN A 216 8.35 10.62 -7.55
N LEU A 217 9.04 11.41 -8.39
CA LEU A 217 8.56 11.75 -9.72
C LEU A 217 8.41 10.53 -10.62
N MET A 218 9.28 9.52 -10.49
CA MET A 218 9.15 8.26 -11.24
C MET A 218 7.86 7.51 -10.85
N LEU A 219 7.53 7.44 -9.55
CA LEU A 219 6.28 6.86 -9.07
C LEU A 219 5.06 7.64 -9.57
N ILE A 220 5.14 8.98 -9.60
CA ILE A 220 4.08 9.84 -10.14
C ILE A 220 3.90 9.60 -11.66
N PHE A 221 5.00 9.53 -12.41
CA PHE A 221 4.99 9.29 -13.85
C PHE A 221 4.35 7.95 -14.20
N ASP A 222 4.64 6.90 -13.43
CA ASP A 222 4.06 5.57 -13.61
C ASP A 222 2.54 5.58 -13.43
N ARG A 223 2.01 6.45 -12.56
CA ARG A 223 0.57 6.59 -12.32
C ARG A 223 -0.15 7.52 -13.30
N MET A 224 0.50 8.59 -13.78
CA MET A 224 -0.12 9.56 -14.68
C MET A 224 -0.55 8.92 -16.01
N SER A 225 -1.74 9.29 -16.48
CA SER A 225 -2.27 8.93 -17.79
C SER A 225 -1.92 9.99 -18.84
N GLY A 226 -2.00 9.63 -20.13
CA GLY A 226 -1.75 10.57 -21.23
C GLY A 226 -0.27 10.95 -21.45
N LEU A 227 0.66 10.25 -20.80
CA LEU A 227 2.10 10.39 -21.00
C LEU A 227 2.65 9.29 -21.91
N ASN A 228 3.64 9.64 -22.75
CA ASN A 228 4.34 8.64 -23.55
C ASN A 228 5.40 7.90 -22.72
N LYS A 229 5.03 6.72 -22.23
CA LYS A 229 5.89 5.85 -21.40
C LYS A 229 6.85 4.95 -22.21
N ARG A 230 7.07 5.23 -23.50
CA ARG A 230 7.95 4.40 -24.34
C ARG A 230 9.38 4.36 -23.80
N TYR A 231 10.02 5.53 -23.66
CA TYR A 231 11.44 5.59 -23.30
C TYR A 231 11.73 5.18 -21.86
N LEU A 232 10.80 5.46 -20.94
CA LEU A 232 10.83 4.88 -19.60
C LEU A 232 10.95 3.35 -19.64
N ARG A 233 10.13 2.69 -20.47
CA ARG A 233 10.11 1.23 -20.60
C ARG A 233 11.34 0.66 -21.31
N GLU A 234 11.96 1.45 -22.19
CA GLU A 234 13.19 1.07 -22.87
C GLU A 234 14.40 1.10 -21.92
N ASP A 235 14.56 2.17 -21.15
CA ASP A 235 15.63 2.31 -20.16
C ASP A 235 15.20 3.25 -19.01
N ARG A 236 14.72 2.64 -17.91
CA ARG A 236 14.20 3.38 -16.75
C ARG A 236 15.29 4.20 -16.07
N GLN A 237 16.49 3.65 -15.94
CA GLN A 237 17.59 4.33 -15.25
C GLN A 237 18.07 5.54 -16.05
N LEU A 238 18.24 5.35 -17.36
CA LEU A 238 18.63 6.45 -18.24
C LEU A 238 17.54 7.53 -18.31
N PHE A 239 16.27 7.16 -18.35
CA PHE A 239 15.17 8.12 -18.29
C PHE A 239 15.19 8.92 -16.98
N GLN A 240 15.43 8.26 -15.84
CA GLN A 240 15.57 8.93 -14.55
C GLN A 240 16.78 9.88 -14.50
N ASN A 241 17.89 9.52 -15.16
CA ASN A 241 19.06 10.40 -15.28
C ASN A 241 18.70 11.66 -16.08
N PHE A 242 18.04 11.52 -17.24
CA PHE A 242 17.55 12.67 -18.00
C PHE A 242 16.55 13.52 -17.23
N LEU A 243 15.67 12.91 -16.43
CA LEU A 243 14.76 13.65 -15.56
C LEU A 243 15.54 14.53 -14.56
N SER A 244 16.63 14.00 -14.00
CA SER A 244 17.50 14.74 -13.07
C SER A 244 18.19 15.92 -13.76
N GLU A 245 18.66 15.72 -14.99
CA GLU A 245 19.24 16.80 -15.80
C GLU A 245 18.19 17.86 -16.14
N VAL A 246 16.98 17.47 -16.54
CA VAL A 246 15.90 18.42 -16.87
C VAL A 246 15.47 19.24 -15.65
N LEU A 247 15.41 18.64 -14.46
CA LEU A 247 15.16 19.39 -13.22
C LEU A 247 16.23 20.47 -13.03
N THR A 248 17.50 20.10 -13.20
CA THR A 248 18.63 21.04 -13.06
C THR A 248 18.59 22.14 -14.13
N ASP A 249 18.37 21.78 -15.39
CA ASP A 249 18.36 22.70 -16.53
C ASP A 249 17.18 23.68 -16.48
N CYS A 250 15.99 23.22 -16.08
CA CYS A 250 14.77 24.02 -16.10
C CYS A 250 14.52 24.77 -14.78
N LEU A 251 14.90 24.20 -13.64
CA LEU A 251 14.54 24.70 -12.31
C LEU A 251 15.76 25.11 -11.47
N GLY A 252 16.98 24.81 -11.93
CA GLY A 252 18.21 25.09 -11.19
C GLY A 252 18.43 24.20 -9.95
N VAL A 253 17.63 23.16 -9.79
CA VAL A 253 17.62 22.25 -8.62
C VAL A 253 17.41 20.79 -9.07
N ASP A 254 17.74 19.82 -8.23
CA ASP A 254 17.63 18.38 -8.52
C ASP A 254 16.33 17.73 -8.01
N TYR A 255 15.37 18.55 -7.59
CA TYR A 255 14.04 18.14 -7.11
C TYR A 255 12.96 18.98 -7.77
N PHE A 256 11.71 18.51 -7.75
CA PHE A 256 10.56 19.31 -8.16
C PHE A 256 10.03 20.14 -6.99
N PRO A 257 10.06 21.49 -7.07
CA PRO A 257 9.59 22.38 -6.01
C PRO A 257 8.07 22.27 -5.82
N PHE A 258 7.64 21.48 -4.83
CA PHE A 258 6.24 21.13 -4.62
C PHE A 258 5.61 21.89 -3.45
N ALA A 259 6.12 21.70 -2.24
CA ALA A 259 5.35 21.98 -1.03
C ALA A 259 5.05 23.47 -0.74
N ASP A 260 5.80 24.37 -1.36
CA ASP A 260 5.59 25.82 -1.24
C ASP A 260 4.94 26.44 -2.49
N ASN A 261 4.78 25.67 -3.56
CA ASN A 261 4.25 26.16 -4.82
C ASN A 261 2.79 25.80 -5.05
N TYR A 262 2.33 24.65 -4.53
CA TYR A 262 0.97 24.16 -4.80
C TYR A 262 0.17 24.12 -3.52
N ASP A 263 -1.03 24.70 -3.53
CA ASP A 263 -1.91 24.70 -2.37
C ASP A 263 -2.86 23.49 -2.39
N VAL A 264 -2.94 22.79 -1.26
CA VAL A 264 -3.90 21.71 -1.06
C VAL A 264 -5.35 22.19 -1.12
N GLY A 265 -5.60 23.50 -0.87
CA GLY A 265 -6.92 24.10 -1.00
C GLY A 265 -7.44 24.20 -2.45
N GLU A 266 -6.55 24.18 -3.45
CA GLU A 266 -6.91 24.34 -4.87
C GLU A 266 -7.43 23.05 -5.52
N THR A 267 -7.40 21.92 -4.81
CA THR A 267 -7.80 20.63 -5.38
C THR A 267 -9.19 20.18 -4.96
N ALA A 268 -9.88 19.51 -5.89
CA ALA A 268 -11.09 18.78 -5.59
C ALA A 268 -10.82 17.69 -4.54
N ARG A 269 -11.83 17.41 -3.72
CA ARG A 269 -11.78 16.32 -2.75
C ARG A 269 -12.41 15.07 -3.34
N ALA A 270 -11.91 13.90 -2.95
CA ALA A 270 -12.45 12.62 -3.34
C ALA A 270 -12.33 11.62 -2.19
N ARG A 271 -13.18 10.60 -2.22
CA ARG A 271 -13.18 9.51 -1.24
C ARG A 271 -12.09 8.51 -1.57
N TYR A 272 -11.17 8.26 -0.63
CA TYR A 272 -10.07 7.32 -0.82
C TYR A 272 -10.18 6.12 0.10
N PRO A 273 -10.22 4.89 -0.44
CA PRO A 273 -10.28 3.68 0.38
C PRO A 273 -8.90 3.41 1.01
N LEU A 274 -8.67 3.94 2.20
CA LEU A 274 -7.39 3.80 2.90
C LEU A 274 -7.23 2.43 3.54
N PHE A 275 -8.34 1.88 4.03
CA PHE A 275 -8.41 0.57 4.68
C PHE A 275 -9.49 -0.28 4.03
N ALA A 276 -9.31 -1.61 4.03
CA ALA A 276 -10.27 -2.54 3.44
C ALA A 276 -11.39 -2.92 4.41
N ASN A 277 -11.07 -2.99 5.71
CA ASN A 277 -11.96 -3.49 6.75
C ASN A 277 -13.22 -2.63 6.86
N ILE A 278 -14.35 -3.25 6.53
CA ILE A 278 -15.66 -2.59 6.48
C ILE A 278 -16.20 -2.25 7.87
N SER A 279 -15.70 -2.87 8.94
CA SER A 279 -16.02 -2.46 10.31
C SER A 279 -15.35 -1.13 10.68
N LEU A 280 -14.36 -0.69 9.88
CA LEU A 280 -13.75 0.60 10.12
C LEU A 280 -14.69 1.71 9.70
N PRO A 281 -14.71 2.81 10.47
CA PRO A 281 -15.64 3.90 10.24
C PRO A 281 -15.40 4.59 8.92
N ASP A 282 -16.48 5.04 8.31
CA ASP A 282 -16.45 5.56 6.94
C ASP A 282 -15.49 6.75 6.76
N ASN A 283 -15.34 7.58 7.79
CA ASN A 283 -14.40 8.71 7.85
C ASN A 283 -12.92 8.31 8.05
N ILE A 284 -12.63 7.05 8.34
CA ILE A 284 -11.28 6.48 8.46
C ILE A 284 -10.99 5.55 7.30
N ARG A 285 -11.94 4.66 6.99
CA ARG A 285 -11.86 3.68 5.92
C ARG A 285 -11.83 4.35 4.56
N THR A 286 -12.70 5.33 4.35
CA THR A 286 -12.94 5.99 3.06
C THR A 286 -13.03 7.52 3.17
N PRO A 287 -12.08 8.20 3.84
CA PRO A 287 -12.17 9.64 4.07
C PRO A 287 -12.25 10.42 2.77
N ASP A 288 -12.95 11.54 2.84
CA ASP A 288 -12.91 12.56 1.80
C ASP A 288 -11.63 13.37 1.94
N TRP A 289 -10.69 13.24 1.01
CA TRP A 289 -9.35 13.86 1.04
C TRP A 289 -9.03 14.65 -0.23
N PRO A 290 -8.10 15.63 -0.16
CA PRO A 290 -7.56 16.32 -1.32
C PRO A 290 -7.04 15.35 -2.38
N ASN A 291 -7.44 15.55 -3.64
CA ASN A 291 -7.00 14.76 -4.78
C ASN A 291 -5.92 15.51 -5.58
N PHE A 292 -4.64 15.38 -5.25
CA PHE A 292 -3.56 16.06 -5.98
C PHE A 292 -3.52 15.70 -7.47
N TYR A 293 -4.00 14.52 -7.88
CA TYR A 293 -4.14 14.16 -9.29
C TYR A 293 -5.24 14.92 -10.04
N ALA A 294 -6.12 15.63 -9.32
CA ALA A 294 -7.09 16.58 -9.88
C ALA A 294 -6.61 18.04 -9.80
N HIS A 295 -5.40 18.30 -9.28
CA HIS A 295 -4.86 19.64 -9.21
C HIS A 295 -4.30 20.05 -10.58
N ASN A 296 -5.07 20.87 -11.32
CA ASN A 296 -4.77 21.23 -12.72
C ASN A 296 -3.35 21.80 -12.92
N ARG A 297 -2.96 22.81 -12.12
CA ARG A 297 -1.63 23.43 -12.24
C ARG A 297 -0.50 22.44 -12.01
N LEU A 298 -0.52 21.73 -10.87
CA LEU A 298 0.46 20.70 -10.54
C LEU A 298 0.58 19.62 -11.63
N MET A 299 -0.55 19.08 -12.08
CA MET A 299 -0.55 18.03 -13.11
C MET A 299 -0.03 18.53 -14.46
N ASN A 300 -0.32 19.78 -14.83
CA ASN A 300 0.22 20.40 -16.05
C ASN A 300 1.72 20.63 -15.96
N ASP A 301 2.21 21.14 -14.83
CA ASP A 301 3.64 21.40 -14.60
C ASP A 301 4.44 20.08 -14.64
N LEU A 302 3.94 19.03 -13.97
CA LEU A 302 4.52 17.69 -14.02
C LEU A 302 4.50 17.11 -15.44
N LYS A 303 3.38 17.24 -16.16
CA LYS A 303 3.27 16.78 -17.56
C LYS A 303 4.29 17.47 -18.46
N ASN A 304 4.47 18.78 -18.30
CA ASN A 304 5.46 19.55 -19.05
C ASN A 304 6.88 19.08 -18.75
N LEU A 305 7.23 18.92 -17.46
CA LEU A 305 8.52 18.37 -17.04
C LEU A 305 8.82 17.01 -17.69
N PHE A 306 7.84 16.11 -17.66
CA PHE A 306 7.97 14.78 -18.23
C PHE A 306 8.05 14.79 -19.76
N GLN A 307 7.34 15.72 -20.42
CA GLN A 307 7.43 15.89 -21.87
C GLN A 307 8.81 16.38 -22.30
N ILE A 308 9.38 17.36 -21.60
CA ILE A 308 10.75 17.83 -21.85
C ILE A 308 11.76 16.69 -21.66
N THR A 309 11.60 15.90 -20.60
CA THR A 309 12.43 14.70 -20.35
C THR A 309 12.32 13.69 -21.49
N HIS A 310 11.10 13.43 -21.97
CA HIS A 310 10.86 12.54 -23.11
C HIS A 310 11.57 13.02 -24.38
N ASP A 311 11.48 14.31 -24.69
CA ASP A 311 12.10 14.89 -25.89
C ASP A 311 13.62 14.93 -25.82
N LYS A 312 14.18 15.14 -24.62
CA LYS A 312 15.62 15.04 -24.36
C LYS A 312 16.12 13.61 -24.60
N PHE A 313 15.44 12.60 -24.04
CA PHE A 313 15.77 11.20 -24.28
C PHE A 313 15.71 10.84 -25.77
N LYS A 314 14.64 11.26 -26.46
CA LYS A 314 14.44 11.02 -27.90
C LYS A 314 15.60 11.57 -28.72
N THR A 315 15.99 12.82 -28.46
CA THR A 315 17.09 13.51 -29.15
C THR A 315 18.41 12.76 -28.94
N TRP A 316 18.73 12.45 -27.68
CA TRP A 316 19.93 11.66 -27.36
C TRP A 316 19.95 10.31 -28.09
N LYS A 317 18.80 9.61 -28.15
CA LYS A 317 18.71 8.30 -28.83
C LYS A 317 18.98 8.44 -30.33
N THR A 318 18.42 9.46 -30.97
CA THR A 318 18.65 9.74 -32.40
C THR A 318 20.12 10.03 -32.68
N GLU A 319 20.77 10.86 -31.86
CA GLU A 319 22.19 11.21 -32.00
C GLU A 319 23.11 10.00 -31.77
N ASN A 320 22.86 9.21 -30.73
CA ASN A 320 23.65 8.02 -30.45
C ASN A 320 23.52 6.96 -31.53
N SER A 321 22.33 6.82 -32.12
CA SER A 321 22.11 5.92 -33.27
C SER A 321 22.91 6.36 -34.50
N LYS A 322 23.00 7.68 -34.76
CA LYS A 322 23.84 8.24 -35.84
C LYS A 322 25.33 8.00 -35.59
N LYS A 323 25.81 8.27 -34.37
CA LYS A 323 27.21 8.03 -33.96
C LYS A 323 27.62 6.56 -34.09
N LYS A 324 26.74 5.63 -33.69
CA LYS A 324 26.97 4.18 -33.87
C LYS A 324 27.04 3.77 -35.34
N LYS A 325 26.16 4.31 -36.21
CA LYS A 325 26.23 4.06 -37.66
C LYS A 325 27.51 4.61 -38.30
N GLN A 326 27.98 5.79 -37.89
CA GLN A 326 29.23 6.37 -38.40
C GLN A 326 30.47 5.57 -37.98
N LYS A 327 30.50 5.03 -36.76
CA LYS A 327 31.60 4.15 -36.30
C LYS A 327 31.61 2.77 -36.95
N ALA A 328 30.49 2.32 -37.54
CA ALA A 328 30.36 0.99 -38.15
C ALA A 328 30.65 0.95 -39.66
N LEU A 329 30.88 2.10 -40.31
CA LEU A 329 31.33 2.15 -41.70
C LEU A 329 32.82 1.78 -41.77
N PRO A 330 33.24 0.78 -42.57
CA PRO A 330 34.65 0.49 -42.75
C PRO A 330 35.32 1.72 -43.38
N THR A 331 36.42 2.17 -42.79
CA THR A 331 37.37 3.05 -43.49
C THR A 331 37.88 2.30 -44.70
N TYR A 332 37.30 2.55 -45.87
CA TYR A 332 37.87 2.12 -47.14
C TYR A 332 39.20 2.84 -47.31
N ILE A 333 40.29 2.14 -46.99
CA ILE A 333 41.63 2.53 -47.39
C ILE A 333 41.65 2.36 -48.91
N TYR A 334 41.65 3.47 -49.64
CA TYR A 334 41.98 3.47 -51.06
C TYR A 334 43.40 2.90 -51.19
N LYS A 335 43.53 1.69 -51.73
CA LYS A 335 44.81 1.26 -52.29
C LYS A 335 45.02 2.09 -53.55
N GLU A 336 46.02 2.96 -53.53
CA GLU A 336 46.54 3.58 -54.74
C GLU A 336 46.86 2.48 -55.75
N ILE A 337 46.26 2.60 -56.94
CA ILE A 337 46.59 1.76 -58.09
C ILE A 337 47.91 2.31 -58.61
N ASP A 338 48.98 1.57 -58.38
CA ASP A 338 50.28 1.87 -58.97
C ASP A 338 50.19 1.63 -60.48
N SER A 339 50.08 2.71 -61.23
CA SER A 339 50.19 2.72 -62.68
C SER A 339 51.64 2.96 -63.05
N SER A 340 52.41 1.90 -63.21
CA SER A 340 53.71 1.95 -63.89
C SER A 340 53.83 0.78 -64.87
N HIS A 341 54.21 1.16 -66.09
CA HIS A 341 54.44 0.36 -67.29
C HIS A 341 55.43 -0.79 -67.13
#